data_AF-A0AAV1JGJ1-F1
#
_entry.id   AF-A0AAV1JGJ1-F1
#
_cell.length_a   1.000
_cell.length_b   1.000
_cell.length_c   1.000
_cell.angle_alpha   90.00
_cell.angle_beta   90.00
_cell.angle_gamma   90.00
#
_symmetry.space_group_name_H-M   'P 1'
#
loop_
_entity.id
_entity.type
_entity.pdbx_description
1 polymer ?
#
loop_
_entity_poly.entity_id
_entity_poly.type
_entity_poly.pdbx_seq_one_letter_code
_entity_poly.pdbx_strand_id
1 'polypeptide(L)'
;MRISFSTKLIYSILFTASQQEKEVDGVDAQIAKVAGNKVKELQKSVEELGKKIDKVNAEITKLRVGINTSIRNAKKCKDKVAQMEVDLKETEENLESLKNQKKQLTLSIADLQKEFDELGEKISEGTSEFTGLRKEIAKLQENENKLKSERLEANNSVSKMEKSIQDCTNKTPQWERELQSLKLEDPGIEMPGITRPTPLVVHTSVELEEFSVEELRNRLTAQKARIGDNKPNLQAIQDFRAKEDLYLKRAAELDEITTKRNEMRNLYDELRKKRTTDFLCGFNTITTKLKEMYQMITLGGDAELELVDSLDPFTEGIIFSVRPPNKSWKNISNLSGGEKTLSSLALVFALHYYKPTPLYVMDEIDAALDFKNISIVANYIKERTKNAQFIIISLRYNMFEACNRLVGIYKTQDCTKSLTVENTVPEDEAFDNLVAC
;
A
#
# COMPACT_ATOMS: atom_id res chain seq x y z
N MET A 1 23.37 113.47 96.09
CA MET A 1 24.63 112.69 95.98
C MET A 1 24.37 111.17 95.94
N ARG A 2 23.48 110.67 95.07
CA ARG A 2 23.16 109.21 94.94
C ARG A 2 23.02 108.68 93.51
N ILE A 3 23.22 109.52 92.48
CA ILE A 3 23.04 109.13 91.06
C ILE A 3 24.38 108.81 90.36
N SER A 4 25.52 109.23 90.92
CA SER A 4 26.86 109.00 90.31
C SER A 4 27.49 107.63 90.60
N PHE A 5 26.91 106.82 91.48
CA PHE A 5 27.48 105.51 91.87
C PHE A 5 26.94 104.34 91.04
N SER A 6 25.74 104.49 90.44
CA SER A 6 25.06 103.41 89.70
C SER A 6 25.60 103.24 88.28
N THR A 7 26.00 104.32 87.60
CA THR A 7 26.56 104.27 86.23
C THR A 7 27.95 103.65 86.16
N LYS A 8 28.78 103.74 87.20
CA LYS A 8 30.10 103.08 87.25
C LYS A 8 30.01 101.57 87.43
N LEU A 9 29.01 101.08 88.18
CA LEU A 9 28.82 99.64 88.41
C LEU A 9 28.28 98.94 87.16
N ILE A 10 27.36 99.58 86.43
CA ILE A 10 26.78 99.03 85.18
C ILE A 10 27.84 98.94 84.06
N TYR A 11 28.73 99.94 83.95
CA TYR A 11 29.82 99.90 82.96
C TYR A 11 30.86 98.82 83.24
N SER A 12 31.18 98.52 84.51
CA SER A 12 32.12 97.44 84.82
C SER A 12 31.49 96.06 84.55
N ILE A 13 30.20 95.88 84.82
CA ILE A 13 29.50 94.61 84.55
C ILE A 13 29.38 94.36 83.04
N LEU A 14 29.07 95.38 82.23
CA LEU A 14 29.06 95.28 80.76
C LEU A 14 30.44 94.98 80.17
N PHE A 15 31.51 95.57 80.73
CA PHE A 15 32.88 95.29 80.28
C PHE A 15 33.31 93.86 80.65
N THR A 16 32.91 93.36 81.82
CA THR A 16 33.22 91.99 82.25
C THR A 16 32.43 90.95 81.46
N ALA A 17 31.16 91.24 81.14
CA ALA A 17 30.33 90.41 80.28
C ALA A 17 30.89 90.33 78.84
N SER A 18 31.33 91.45 78.26
CA SER A 18 31.95 91.46 76.92
C SER A 18 33.30 90.74 76.87
N GLN A 19 34.07 90.74 77.96
CA GLN A 19 35.29 89.93 78.08
C GLN A 19 34.97 88.43 78.18
N GLN A 20 33.96 88.05 78.97
CA GLN A 20 33.52 86.67 79.06
C GLN A 20 32.91 86.15 77.74
N GLU A 21 32.19 87.00 76.99
CA GLU A 21 31.68 86.66 75.67
C GLU A 21 32.80 86.38 74.67
N LYS A 22 33.88 87.18 74.70
CA LYS A 22 35.08 86.93 73.87
C LYS A 22 35.87 85.70 74.29
N GLU A 23 35.90 85.38 75.59
CA GLU A 23 36.51 84.13 76.07
C GLU A 23 35.67 82.92 75.67
N VAL A 24 34.33 83.00 75.74
CA VAL A 24 33.42 81.92 75.28
C VAL A 24 33.52 81.74 73.77
N ASP A 25 33.50 82.80 72.97
CA ASP A 25 33.71 82.71 71.52
C ASP A 25 35.11 82.17 71.16
N GLY A 26 36.12 82.48 71.97
CA GLY A 26 37.47 81.93 71.84
C GLY A 26 37.55 80.44 72.16
N VAL A 27 36.84 79.98 73.18
CA VAL A 27 36.73 78.57 73.56
C VAL A 27 35.90 77.80 72.53
N ASP A 28 34.80 78.36 72.03
CA ASP A 28 33.99 77.77 70.96
C ASP A 28 34.76 77.69 69.63
N ALA A 29 35.59 78.69 69.32
CA ALA A 29 36.51 78.63 68.18
C ALA A 29 37.59 77.55 68.36
N GLN A 30 38.10 77.34 69.57
CA GLN A 30 39.05 76.25 69.87
C GLN A 30 38.39 74.87 69.80
N ILE A 31 37.15 74.73 70.30
CA ILE A 31 36.36 73.49 70.19
C ILE A 31 36.07 73.19 68.73
N ALA A 32 35.67 74.18 67.91
CA ALA A 32 35.44 74.00 66.47
C ALA A 32 36.71 73.59 65.72
N LYS A 33 37.89 74.11 66.11
CA LYS A 33 39.18 73.78 65.47
C LYS A 33 39.69 72.39 65.82
N VAL A 34 39.47 71.94 67.06
CA VAL A 34 39.89 70.60 67.54
C VAL A 34 38.87 69.52 67.17
N ALA A 35 37.57 69.78 67.32
CA ALA A 35 36.51 68.84 67.01
C ALA A 35 36.23 68.77 65.50
N GLY A 36 36.22 69.90 64.79
CA GLY A 36 35.86 69.93 63.37
C GLY A 36 36.79 69.12 62.46
N ASN A 37 38.10 69.12 62.74
CA ASN A 37 39.07 68.36 61.94
C ASN A 37 39.03 66.85 62.26
N LYS A 38 38.99 66.47 63.55
CA LYS A 38 38.86 65.05 63.95
C LYS A 38 37.52 64.44 63.55
N VAL A 39 36.42 65.19 63.67
CA VAL A 39 35.08 64.72 63.27
C VAL A 39 34.99 64.57 61.75
N LYS A 40 35.60 65.47 60.96
CA LYS A 40 35.65 65.32 59.49
C LYS A 40 36.50 64.12 59.04
N GLU A 41 37.62 63.85 59.69
CA GLU A 41 38.43 62.65 59.41
C GLU A 41 37.67 61.37 59.77
N LEU A 42 37.04 61.33 60.95
CA LEU A 42 36.21 60.20 61.37
C LEU A 42 35.00 60.01 60.44
N GLN A 43 34.34 61.07 59.99
CA GLN A 43 33.25 61.00 59.01
C GLN A 43 33.71 60.43 57.67
N LYS A 44 34.87 60.87 57.16
CA LYS A 44 35.45 60.29 55.94
C LYS A 44 35.79 58.81 56.10
N SER A 45 36.39 58.42 57.24
CA SER A 45 36.66 57.00 57.53
C SER A 45 35.38 56.17 57.65
N VAL A 46 34.31 56.72 58.22
CA VAL A 46 33.00 56.05 58.30
C VAL A 46 32.37 55.90 56.91
N GLU A 47 32.45 56.91 56.04
CA GLU A 47 31.98 56.80 54.66
C GLU A 47 32.79 55.80 53.83
N GLU A 48 34.13 55.75 54.00
CA GLU A 48 34.98 54.76 53.34
C GLU A 48 34.72 53.34 53.82
N LEU A 49 34.51 53.15 55.12
CA LEU A 49 34.12 51.86 55.70
C LEU A 49 32.72 51.46 55.24
N GLY A 50 31.77 52.40 55.16
CA GLY A 50 30.44 52.18 54.58
C GLY A 50 30.51 51.68 53.14
N LYS A 51 31.29 52.35 52.27
CA LYS A 51 31.52 51.91 50.88
C LYS A 51 32.18 50.52 50.80
N LYS A 52 33.07 50.17 51.72
CA LYS A 52 33.67 48.83 51.79
C LYS A 52 32.66 47.78 52.23
N ILE A 53 31.83 48.08 53.22
CA ILE A 53 30.74 47.21 53.68
C ILE A 53 29.73 46.97 52.57
N ASP A 54 29.33 48.00 51.83
CA ASP A 54 28.40 47.87 50.71
C ASP A 54 28.96 47.00 49.58
N LYS A 55 30.25 47.15 49.27
CA LYS A 55 30.95 46.28 48.30
C LYS A 55 30.97 44.82 48.75
N VAL A 56 31.31 44.58 50.01
CA VAL A 56 31.33 43.22 50.56
C VAL A 56 29.92 42.62 50.60
N ASN A 57 28.90 43.40 50.94
CA ASN A 57 27.50 42.96 50.90
C ASN A 57 27.02 42.66 49.48
N ALA A 58 27.44 43.45 48.48
CA ALA A 58 27.17 43.17 47.07
C ALA A 58 27.85 41.87 46.60
N GLU A 59 29.08 41.60 47.04
CA GLU A 59 29.78 40.34 46.77
C GLU A 59 29.11 39.15 47.47
N ILE A 60 28.72 39.29 48.73
CA ILE A 60 28.00 38.25 49.49
C ILE A 60 26.67 37.92 48.81
N THR A 61 25.89 38.92 48.40
CA THR A 61 24.61 38.70 47.70
C THR A 61 24.83 38.04 46.34
N LYS A 62 25.83 38.45 45.57
CA LYS A 62 26.21 37.79 44.30
C LYS A 62 26.61 36.32 44.50
N LEU A 63 27.45 36.03 45.50
CA LEU A 63 27.85 34.66 45.85
C LEU A 63 26.66 33.84 46.34
N ARG A 64 25.75 34.42 47.13
CA ARG A 64 24.54 33.74 47.61
C ARG A 64 23.58 33.37 46.47
N VAL A 65 23.40 34.26 45.49
CA VAL A 65 22.64 33.96 44.27
C VAL A 65 23.34 32.89 43.44
N GLY A 66 24.67 32.93 43.33
CA GLY A 66 25.48 31.89 42.70
C GLY A 66 25.29 30.52 43.34
N ILE A 67 25.38 30.43 44.67
CA ILE A 67 25.16 29.19 45.44
C ILE A 67 23.75 28.66 45.20
N ASN A 68 22.71 29.51 45.31
CA ASN A 68 21.33 29.08 45.08
C ASN A 68 21.09 28.58 43.64
N THR A 69 21.74 29.21 42.66
CA THR A 69 21.67 28.78 41.26
C THR A 69 22.36 27.43 41.06
N SER A 70 23.54 27.24 41.63
CA SER A 70 24.28 25.98 41.59
C SER A 70 23.53 24.84 42.30
N ILE A 71 22.88 25.10 43.43
CA ILE A 71 22.03 24.11 44.13
C ILE A 71 20.84 23.71 43.23
N ARG A 72 20.19 24.68 42.59
CA ARG A 72 19.08 24.41 41.67
C ARG A 72 19.54 23.57 40.47
N ASN A 73 20.70 23.88 39.91
CA ASN A 73 21.27 23.13 38.79
C ASN A 73 21.68 21.71 39.21
N ALA A 74 22.30 21.55 40.38
CA ALA A 74 22.64 20.24 40.93
C ALA A 74 21.39 19.37 41.13
N LYS A 75 20.29 19.95 41.63
CA LYS A 75 19.00 19.24 41.76
C LYS A 75 18.45 18.81 40.39
N LYS A 76 18.42 19.72 39.41
CA LYS A 76 18.00 19.38 38.03
C LYS A 76 18.84 18.28 37.39
N CYS A 77 20.17 18.31 37.58
CA CYS A 77 21.05 17.25 37.09
C CYS A 77 20.75 15.92 37.78
N LYS A 78 20.51 15.92 39.10
CA LYS A 78 20.15 14.72 39.84
C LYS A 78 18.82 14.11 39.35
N ASP A 79 17.81 14.95 39.14
CA ASP A 79 16.51 14.51 38.63
C ASP A 79 16.64 13.94 37.20
N LYS A 80 17.48 14.54 36.35
CA LYS A 80 17.79 14.01 35.01
C LYS A 80 18.52 12.68 35.03
N VAL A 81 19.48 12.50 35.94
CA VAL A 81 20.20 11.23 36.09
C VAL A 81 19.23 10.14 36.54
N ALA A 82 18.36 10.42 37.50
CA ALA A 82 17.33 9.47 37.94
C ALA A 82 16.38 9.09 36.79
N GLN A 83 15.96 10.06 35.97
CA GLN A 83 15.14 9.77 34.79
C GLN A 83 15.89 8.90 33.78
N MET A 84 17.14 9.23 33.47
CA MET A 84 17.97 8.43 32.56
C MET A 84 18.20 7.01 33.07
N GLU A 85 18.34 6.79 34.38
CA GLU A 85 18.48 5.45 34.96
C GLU A 85 17.20 4.61 34.79
N VAL A 86 16.02 5.24 34.86
CA VAL A 86 14.73 4.57 34.60
C VAL A 86 14.61 4.22 33.11
N ASP A 87 14.88 5.19 32.24
CA ASP A 87 14.82 5.00 30.79
C ASP A 87 15.81 3.90 30.35
N LEU A 88 17.01 3.84 30.95
CA LEU A 88 18.02 2.84 30.64
C LEU A 88 17.51 1.43 30.98
N LYS A 89 16.90 1.24 32.16
CA LYS A 89 16.28 -0.06 32.53
C LYS A 89 15.17 -0.46 31.58
N GLU A 90 14.28 0.47 31.23
CA GLU A 90 13.19 0.19 30.28
C GLU A 90 13.75 -0.20 28.91
N THR A 91 14.80 0.47 28.44
CA THR A 91 15.46 0.10 27.18
C THR A 91 16.14 -1.26 27.25
N GLU A 92 16.74 -1.65 28.38
CA GLU A 92 17.34 -2.97 28.58
C GLU A 92 16.29 -4.09 28.54
N GLU A 93 15.16 -3.92 29.21
CA GLU A 93 14.02 -4.87 29.18
C GLU A 93 13.46 -5.01 27.76
N ASN A 94 13.29 -3.89 27.05
CA ASN A 94 12.85 -3.90 25.66
C ASN A 94 13.85 -4.64 24.75
N LEU A 95 15.15 -4.44 24.94
CA LEU A 95 16.21 -5.10 24.16
C LEU A 95 16.21 -6.61 24.41
N GLU A 96 15.96 -7.05 25.65
CA GLU A 96 15.85 -8.46 25.98
C GLU A 96 14.60 -9.11 25.36
N SER A 97 13.45 -8.42 25.37
CA SER A 97 12.24 -8.88 24.70
C SER A 97 12.43 -9.02 23.17
N LEU A 98 13.09 -8.04 22.54
CA LEU A 98 13.42 -8.04 21.10
C LEU A 98 14.41 -9.16 20.75
N LYS A 99 15.39 -9.43 21.62
CA LYS A 99 16.30 -10.58 21.45
C LYS A 99 15.54 -11.90 21.49
N ASN A 100 14.56 -12.05 22.37
CA ASN A 100 13.74 -13.26 22.46
C ASN A 100 12.83 -13.43 21.23
N GLN A 101 12.19 -12.36 20.78
CA GLN A 101 11.41 -12.36 19.52
C GLN A 101 12.29 -12.72 18.31
N LYS A 102 13.49 -12.14 18.21
CA LYS A 102 14.45 -12.46 17.15
C LYS A 102 14.83 -13.95 17.16
N LYS A 103 15.06 -14.54 18.33
CA LYS A 103 15.37 -15.98 18.46
C LYS A 103 14.18 -16.84 17.97
N GLN A 104 12.96 -16.51 18.38
CA GLN A 104 11.76 -17.22 17.93
C GLN A 104 11.55 -17.12 16.42
N LEU A 105 11.70 -15.92 15.84
CA LEU A 105 11.62 -15.72 14.40
C LEU A 105 12.70 -16.49 13.65
N THR A 106 13.92 -16.55 14.19
CA THR A 106 15.03 -17.31 13.57
C THR A 106 14.73 -18.81 13.54
N LEU A 107 14.12 -19.36 14.60
CA LEU A 107 13.68 -20.76 14.63
C LEU A 107 12.57 -21.01 13.61
N SER A 108 11.56 -20.13 13.56
CA SER A 108 10.47 -20.26 12.59
C SER A 108 10.94 -20.16 11.14
N ILE A 109 11.92 -19.31 10.85
CA ILE A 109 12.55 -19.23 9.51
C ILE A 109 13.26 -20.55 9.17
N ALA A 110 13.98 -21.15 10.12
CA ALA A 110 14.67 -22.42 9.90
C ALA A 110 13.69 -23.58 9.64
N ASP A 111 12.55 -23.60 10.34
CA ASP A 111 11.49 -24.59 10.11
C ASP A 111 10.82 -24.38 8.74
N LEU A 112 10.49 -23.14 8.38
CA LEU A 112 9.96 -22.81 7.05
C LEU A 112 10.92 -23.13 5.91
N GLN A 113 12.23 -22.96 6.12
CA GLN A 113 13.24 -23.36 5.12
C GLN A 113 13.25 -24.88 4.91
N LYS A 114 13.13 -25.68 5.97
CA LYS A 114 13.01 -27.14 5.83
C LYS A 114 11.76 -27.55 5.07
N GLU A 115 10.61 -26.95 5.40
CA GLU A 115 9.36 -27.21 4.67
C GLU A 115 9.47 -26.82 3.19
N PHE A 116 10.17 -25.72 2.90
CA PHE A 116 10.43 -25.27 1.53
C PHE A 116 11.32 -26.25 0.76
N ASP A 117 12.39 -26.75 1.38
CA ASP A 117 13.28 -27.74 0.78
C ASP A 117 12.55 -29.07 0.51
N GLU A 118 11.71 -29.54 1.45
CA GLU A 118 10.87 -30.73 1.27
C GLU A 118 9.84 -30.57 0.14
N LEU A 119 9.23 -29.39 0.03
CA LEU A 119 8.32 -29.07 -1.08
C LEU A 119 9.07 -28.99 -2.42
N GLY A 120 10.28 -28.45 -2.42
CA GLY A 120 11.17 -28.40 -3.59
C GLY A 120 11.51 -29.79 -4.10
N GLU A 121 11.82 -30.72 -3.20
CA GLU A 121 12.11 -32.12 -3.53
C GLU A 121 10.89 -32.80 -4.18
N LYS A 122 9.70 -32.66 -3.57
CA LYS A 122 8.43 -33.18 -4.12
C LYS A 122 8.10 -32.62 -5.52
N ILE A 123 8.38 -31.33 -5.75
CA ILE A 123 8.19 -30.72 -7.08
C ILE A 123 9.18 -31.31 -8.09
N SER A 124 10.43 -31.56 -7.68
CA SER A 124 11.43 -32.17 -8.54
C SER A 124 11.07 -33.61 -8.94
N GLU A 125 10.51 -34.38 -8.00
CA GLU A 125 10.01 -35.74 -8.25
C GLU A 125 8.82 -35.70 -9.21
N GLY A 126 7.82 -34.86 -8.93
CA GLY A 126 6.64 -34.72 -9.77
C GLY A 126 6.96 -34.21 -11.20
N THR A 127 7.95 -33.32 -11.34
CA THR A 127 8.40 -32.88 -12.67
C THR A 127 9.13 -33.99 -13.42
N SER A 128 9.93 -34.82 -12.74
CA SER A 128 10.55 -36.01 -13.34
C SER A 128 9.49 -36.99 -13.85
N GLU A 129 8.48 -37.32 -13.03
CA GLU A 129 7.36 -38.19 -13.42
C GLU A 129 6.59 -37.62 -14.63
N PHE A 130 6.29 -36.32 -14.60
CA PHE A 130 5.62 -35.65 -15.71
C PHE A 130 6.42 -35.71 -17.00
N THR A 131 7.74 -35.55 -16.95
CA THR A 131 8.59 -35.70 -18.14
C THR A 131 8.63 -37.14 -18.66
N GLY A 132 8.56 -38.13 -17.77
CA GLY A 132 8.42 -39.55 -18.11
C GLY A 132 7.12 -39.82 -18.88
N LEU A 133 5.99 -39.42 -18.30
CA LEU A 133 4.67 -39.55 -18.92
C LEU A 133 4.57 -38.81 -20.26
N ARG A 134 5.17 -37.62 -20.36
CA ARG A 134 5.20 -36.86 -21.62
C ARG A 134 5.96 -37.60 -22.73
N LYS A 135 7.06 -38.31 -22.39
CA LYS A 135 7.79 -39.15 -23.35
C LYS A 135 6.96 -40.36 -23.77
N GLU A 136 6.22 -40.98 -22.86
CA GLU A 136 5.32 -42.10 -23.19
C GLU A 136 4.17 -41.66 -24.11
N ILE A 137 3.55 -40.52 -23.82
CA ILE A 137 2.51 -39.94 -24.68
C ILE A 137 3.06 -39.67 -26.09
N ALA A 138 4.26 -39.11 -26.20
CA ALA A 138 4.89 -38.87 -27.50
C ALA A 138 5.13 -40.18 -28.29
N LYS A 139 5.58 -41.25 -27.61
CA LYS A 139 5.73 -42.59 -28.24
C LYS A 139 4.40 -43.15 -28.70
N LEU A 140 3.35 -43.03 -27.89
CA LEU A 140 2.01 -43.50 -28.24
C LEU A 140 1.43 -42.73 -29.43
N GLN A 141 1.64 -41.40 -29.48
CA GLN A 141 1.23 -40.58 -30.63
C GLN A 141 1.99 -40.95 -31.92
N GLU A 142 3.29 -41.26 -31.82
CA GLU A 142 4.06 -41.74 -32.97
C GLU A 142 3.52 -43.08 -33.49
N ASN A 143 3.23 -44.01 -32.58
CA ASN A 143 2.63 -45.31 -32.93
C ASN A 143 1.22 -45.16 -33.52
N GLU A 144 0.40 -44.26 -32.98
CA GLU A 144 -0.93 -43.96 -33.50
C GLU A 144 -0.84 -43.41 -34.93
N ASN A 145 0.12 -42.52 -35.20
CA ASN A 145 0.32 -41.97 -36.54
C ASN A 145 0.80 -43.04 -37.53
N LYS A 146 1.68 -43.96 -37.13
CA LYS A 146 2.10 -45.12 -37.96
C LYS A 146 0.92 -46.04 -38.29
N LEU A 147 0.10 -46.37 -37.30
CA LEU A 147 -1.11 -47.19 -37.52
C LEU A 147 -2.12 -46.47 -38.43
N LYS A 148 -2.25 -45.15 -38.32
CA LYS A 148 -3.08 -44.36 -39.23
C LYS A 148 -2.57 -44.39 -40.67
N SER A 149 -1.26 -44.30 -40.90
CA SER A 149 -0.70 -44.41 -42.26
C SER A 149 -0.89 -45.81 -42.85
N GLU A 150 -0.63 -46.87 -42.07
CA GLU A 150 -0.84 -48.26 -42.50
C GLU A 150 -2.32 -48.52 -42.84
N ARG A 151 -3.24 -47.99 -42.02
CA ARG A 151 -4.68 -48.06 -42.29
C ARG A 151 -5.05 -47.34 -43.59
N LEU A 152 -4.45 -46.19 -43.89
CA LEU A 152 -4.72 -45.43 -45.10
C LEU A 152 -4.20 -46.15 -46.36
N GLU A 153 -3.02 -46.79 -46.27
CA GLU A 153 -2.47 -47.63 -47.33
C GLU A 153 -3.32 -48.90 -47.57
N ALA A 154 -3.77 -49.54 -46.50
CA ALA A 154 -4.69 -50.68 -46.58
C ALA A 154 -6.02 -50.27 -47.24
N ASN A 155 -6.61 -49.14 -46.83
CA ASN A 155 -7.83 -48.60 -47.44
C ASN A 155 -7.65 -48.27 -48.92
N ASN A 156 -6.51 -47.67 -49.31
CA ASN A 156 -6.21 -47.40 -50.72
C ASN A 156 -6.07 -48.69 -51.53
N SER A 157 -5.51 -49.75 -50.93
CA SER A 157 -5.40 -51.06 -51.57
C SER A 157 -6.76 -51.72 -51.74
N VAL A 158 -7.61 -51.67 -50.71
CA VAL A 158 -9.00 -52.13 -50.78
C VAL A 158 -9.76 -51.37 -51.87
N SER A 159 -9.65 -50.04 -51.94
CA SER A 159 -10.31 -49.25 -52.99
C SER A 159 -9.83 -49.60 -54.40
N LYS A 160 -8.53 -49.92 -54.59
CA LYS A 160 -8.02 -50.43 -55.87
C LYS A 160 -8.61 -51.79 -56.21
N MET A 161 -8.71 -52.70 -55.24
CA MET A 161 -9.33 -54.01 -55.44
C MET A 161 -10.83 -53.89 -55.72
N GLU A 162 -11.55 -53.00 -55.04
CA GLU A 162 -12.96 -52.71 -55.32
C GLU A 162 -13.15 -52.16 -56.74
N LYS A 163 -12.30 -51.24 -57.21
CA LYS A 163 -12.33 -50.75 -58.59
C LYS A 163 -12.06 -51.87 -59.60
N SER A 164 -11.07 -52.71 -59.36
CA SER A 164 -10.80 -53.87 -60.21
C SER A 164 -11.96 -54.87 -60.23
N ILE A 165 -12.61 -55.11 -59.08
CA ILE A 165 -13.81 -55.94 -58.99
C ILE A 165 -14.95 -55.30 -59.79
N GLN A 166 -15.14 -53.99 -59.67
CA GLN A 166 -16.16 -53.24 -60.43
C GLN A 166 -15.90 -53.30 -61.95
N ASP A 167 -14.65 -53.16 -62.38
CA ASP A 167 -14.27 -53.27 -63.79
C ASP A 167 -14.48 -54.69 -64.32
N CYS A 168 -14.15 -55.71 -63.52
CA CYS A 168 -14.43 -57.10 -63.86
C CYS A 168 -15.94 -57.36 -63.94
N THR A 169 -16.74 -56.88 -62.98
CA THR A 169 -18.21 -57.03 -63.00
C THR A 169 -18.86 -56.25 -64.14
N ASN A 170 -18.32 -55.10 -64.53
CA ASN A 170 -18.79 -54.35 -65.71
C ASN A 170 -18.43 -55.06 -67.03
N LYS A 171 -17.31 -55.79 -67.06
CA LYS A 171 -16.92 -56.61 -68.21
C LYS A 171 -17.71 -57.91 -68.30
N THR A 172 -18.08 -58.53 -67.18
CA THR A 172 -18.89 -59.77 -67.13
C THR A 172 -20.09 -59.76 -68.09
N PRO A 173 -20.98 -58.74 -68.13
CA PRO A 173 -22.11 -58.71 -69.06
C PRO A 173 -21.70 -58.54 -70.53
N GLN A 174 -20.52 -57.96 -70.81
CA GLN A 174 -19.98 -57.88 -72.17
C GLN A 174 -19.51 -59.26 -72.63
N TRP A 175 -18.77 -59.98 -71.78
CA TRP A 175 -18.35 -61.36 -72.05
C TRP A 175 -19.54 -62.32 -72.09
N GLU A 176 -20.56 -62.15 -71.25
CA GLU A 176 -21.81 -62.94 -71.31
C GLU A 176 -22.57 -62.73 -72.63
N ARG A 177 -22.58 -61.51 -73.19
CA ARG A 177 -23.16 -61.26 -74.52
C ARG A 177 -22.34 -61.93 -75.63
N GLU A 178 -21.02 -61.89 -75.55
CA GLU A 178 -20.16 -62.61 -76.49
C GLU A 178 -20.36 -64.13 -76.38
N LEU A 179 -20.51 -64.66 -75.15
CA LEU A 179 -20.82 -66.06 -74.90
C LEU A 179 -22.21 -66.46 -75.43
N GLN A 180 -23.22 -65.60 -75.28
CA GLN A 180 -24.57 -65.82 -75.84
C GLN A 180 -24.60 -65.75 -77.37
N SER A 181 -23.66 -65.05 -78.00
CA SER A 181 -23.51 -65.01 -79.46
C SER A 181 -22.88 -66.28 -80.03
N LEU A 182 -22.13 -67.01 -79.21
CA LEU A 182 -21.59 -68.34 -79.48
C LEU A 182 -22.61 -69.41 -79.08
N LYS A 183 -23.69 -69.54 -79.86
CA LYS A 183 -24.64 -70.65 -79.68
C LYS A 183 -24.11 -71.92 -80.33
N LEU A 184 -23.72 -72.89 -79.50
CA LEU A 184 -23.77 -74.32 -79.81
C LEU A 184 -25.02 -74.88 -79.11
N GLU A 185 -25.82 -75.65 -79.84
CA GLU A 185 -27.04 -76.31 -79.37
C GLU A 185 -26.79 -77.22 -78.16
N ASP A 186 -27.61 -77.02 -77.11
CA ASP A 186 -28.15 -77.90 -76.03
C ASP A 186 -27.35 -79.13 -75.49
N PRO A 187 -27.61 -79.64 -74.25
CA PRO A 187 -28.41 -79.12 -73.13
C PRO A 187 -27.72 -79.17 -71.75
N GLY A 188 -28.31 -78.43 -70.80
CA GLY A 188 -28.20 -78.45 -69.33
C GLY A 188 -27.11 -79.27 -68.63
N ILE A 189 -26.32 -78.58 -67.79
CA ILE A 189 -25.92 -78.98 -66.42
C ILE A 189 -25.40 -77.70 -65.73
N GLU A 190 -26.05 -77.30 -64.64
CA GLU A 190 -25.62 -76.22 -63.75
C GLU A 190 -24.45 -76.68 -62.86
N MET A 191 -23.45 -75.81 -62.66
CA MET A 191 -22.43 -75.93 -61.62
C MET A 191 -21.96 -74.52 -61.17
N PRO A 192 -21.44 -74.36 -59.94
CA PRO A 192 -21.97 -73.44 -58.92
C PRO A 192 -20.97 -72.34 -58.54
N GLY A 193 -21.42 -71.26 -57.90
CA GLY A 193 -20.45 -70.38 -57.23
C GLY A 193 -20.80 -68.95 -56.83
N ILE A 194 -22.04 -68.48 -56.88
CA ILE A 194 -22.34 -67.09 -56.44
C ILE A 194 -23.58 -67.05 -55.55
N THR A 195 -23.37 -67.17 -54.24
CA THR A 195 -24.39 -66.93 -53.21
C THR A 195 -24.46 -65.45 -52.85
N ARG A 196 -25.51 -64.77 -53.32
CA ARG A 196 -26.06 -63.58 -52.65
C ARG A 196 -26.69 -64.02 -51.31
N PRO A 197 -26.73 -63.18 -50.27
CA PRO A 197 -27.46 -63.51 -49.04
C PRO A 197 -28.95 -63.64 -49.41
N THR A 198 -29.43 -64.87 -49.39
CA THR A 198 -30.81 -65.23 -49.67
C THR A 198 -31.70 -64.78 -48.51
N PRO A 199 -32.90 -64.22 -48.78
CA PRO A 199 -33.96 -64.20 -47.77
C PRO A 199 -34.28 -65.66 -47.38
N LEU A 200 -34.75 -65.86 -46.15
CA LEU A 200 -35.07 -67.19 -45.60
C LEU A 200 -35.86 -68.03 -46.60
N VAL A 201 -35.25 -69.12 -47.06
CA VAL A 201 -35.82 -70.04 -48.04
C VAL A 201 -36.99 -70.78 -47.39
N VAL A 202 -38.19 -70.67 -47.97
CA VAL A 202 -39.35 -71.48 -47.59
C VAL A 202 -39.37 -72.68 -48.53
N HIS A 203 -39.02 -73.87 -48.02
CA HIS A 203 -39.00 -75.09 -48.82
C HIS A 203 -40.42 -75.57 -49.14
N THR A 204 -40.69 -75.91 -50.39
CA THR A 204 -41.92 -76.59 -50.82
C THR A 204 -41.86 -78.08 -50.47
N SER A 205 -43.02 -78.72 -50.23
CA SER A 205 -43.15 -80.09 -49.71
C SER A 205 -42.42 -81.18 -50.50
N VAL A 206 -42.12 -80.95 -51.78
CA VAL A 206 -41.40 -81.87 -52.67
C VAL A 206 -39.88 -81.81 -52.45
N GLU A 207 -39.33 -80.64 -52.13
CA GLU A 207 -37.89 -80.47 -51.85
C GLU A 207 -37.51 -81.07 -50.48
N LEU A 208 -38.46 -81.13 -49.55
CA LEU A 208 -38.26 -81.75 -48.23
C LEU A 208 -38.13 -83.28 -48.29
N GLU A 209 -38.57 -83.94 -49.37
CA GLU A 209 -38.41 -85.38 -49.56
C GLU A 209 -37.02 -85.76 -50.10
N GLU A 210 -36.33 -84.84 -50.79
CA GLU A 210 -34.96 -85.05 -51.30
C GLU A 210 -33.87 -84.79 -50.25
N PHE A 211 -34.15 -83.95 -49.25
CA PHE A 211 -33.21 -83.75 -48.15
C PHE A 211 -33.26 -84.92 -47.17
N SER A 212 -32.20 -85.72 -47.16
CA SER A 212 -31.98 -86.70 -46.09
C SER A 212 -31.94 -86.01 -44.73
N VAL A 213 -32.71 -86.53 -43.78
CA VAL A 213 -32.73 -86.08 -42.37
C VAL A 213 -31.32 -86.11 -41.77
N GLU A 214 -30.45 -87.00 -42.25
CA GLU A 214 -29.08 -87.17 -41.79
C GLU A 214 -28.15 -86.05 -42.28
N GLU A 215 -28.33 -85.55 -43.49
CA GLU A 215 -27.56 -84.43 -44.02
C GLU A 215 -27.90 -83.11 -43.33
N LEU A 216 -29.19 -82.88 -43.05
CA LEU A 216 -29.64 -81.72 -42.28
C LEU A 216 -29.13 -81.78 -40.83
N ARG A 217 -29.11 -82.98 -40.22
CA ARG A 217 -28.49 -83.20 -38.91
C ARG A 217 -26.99 -82.91 -38.93
N ASN A 218 -26.28 -83.36 -39.96
CA ASN A 218 -24.84 -83.12 -40.13
C ASN A 218 -24.52 -81.63 -40.35
N ARG A 219 -25.34 -80.91 -41.11
CA ARG A 219 -25.22 -79.44 -41.25
C ARG A 219 -25.51 -78.72 -39.94
N LEU A 220 -26.52 -79.16 -39.19
CA LEU A 220 -26.87 -78.59 -37.89
C LEU A 220 -25.76 -78.84 -36.86
N THR A 221 -25.16 -80.03 -36.82
CA THR A 221 -24.00 -80.30 -35.95
C THR A 221 -22.77 -79.54 -36.39
N ALA A 222 -22.49 -79.42 -37.69
CA ALA A 222 -21.38 -78.59 -38.19
C ALA A 222 -21.54 -77.10 -37.86
N GLN A 223 -22.77 -76.55 -37.99
CA GLN A 223 -23.05 -75.17 -37.59
C GLN A 223 -23.00 -74.97 -36.08
N LYS A 224 -23.52 -75.91 -35.29
CA LYS A 224 -23.38 -75.89 -33.82
C LYS A 224 -21.91 -75.99 -33.39
N ALA A 225 -21.11 -76.82 -34.04
CA ALA A 225 -19.67 -76.92 -33.79
C ALA A 225 -18.93 -75.63 -34.16
N ARG A 226 -19.34 -74.96 -35.25
CA ARG A 226 -18.77 -73.67 -35.69
C ARG A 226 -19.13 -72.51 -34.75
N ILE A 227 -20.34 -72.49 -34.19
CA ILE A 227 -20.74 -71.50 -33.17
C ILE A 227 -20.11 -71.85 -31.81
N GLY A 228 -19.79 -73.13 -31.58
CA GLY A 228 -19.32 -73.66 -30.31
C GLY A 228 -20.39 -73.57 -29.22
N ASP A 229 -20.07 -74.02 -28.00
CA ASP A 229 -20.90 -73.80 -26.80
C ASP A 229 -20.84 -72.33 -26.30
N ASN A 230 -20.45 -71.40 -27.15
CA ASN A 230 -20.40 -69.98 -26.82
C ASN A 230 -21.82 -69.43 -26.71
N LYS A 231 -22.36 -69.48 -25.50
CA LYS A 231 -23.62 -68.82 -25.16
C LYS A 231 -23.46 -67.32 -25.41
N PRO A 232 -24.30 -66.69 -26.25
CA PRO A 232 -24.26 -65.24 -26.42
C PRO A 232 -24.47 -64.57 -25.07
N ASN A 233 -23.52 -63.70 -24.70
CA ASN A 233 -23.57 -63.00 -23.42
C ASN A 233 -24.60 -61.86 -23.50
N LEU A 234 -25.87 -62.19 -23.25
CA LEU A 234 -26.97 -61.22 -23.23
C LEU A 234 -26.80 -60.16 -22.12
N GLN A 235 -25.98 -60.42 -21.10
CA GLN A 235 -25.65 -59.46 -20.05
C GLN A 235 -24.86 -58.27 -20.61
N ALA A 236 -24.02 -58.47 -21.62
CA ALA A 236 -23.22 -57.39 -22.21
C ALA A 236 -24.07 -56.27 -22.82
N ILE A 237 -25.27 -56.60 -23.33
CA ILE A 237 -26.23 -55.62 -23.85
C ILE A 237 -26.82 -54.77 -22.71
N GLN A 238 -27.13 -55.40 -21.57
CA GLN A 238 -27.63 -54.69 -20.40
C GLN A 238 -26.54 -53.81 -19.78
N ASP A 239 -25.32 -54.32 -19.67
CA ASP A 239 -24.17 -53.58 -19.14
C ASP A 239 -23.79 -52.39 -20.04
N PHE A 240 -23.89 -52.55 -21.36
CA PHE A 240 -23.70 -51.47 -22.31
C PHE A 240 -24.73 -50.36 -22.10
N ARG A 241 -26.03 -50.70 -22.01
CA ARG A 241 -27.10 -49.72 -21.76
C ARG A 241 -26.90 -48.98 -20.43
N ALA A 242 -26.54 -49.71 -19.36
CA ALA A 242 -26.27 -49.10 -18.06
C ALA A 242 -25.07 -48.14 -18.10
N LYS A 243 -24.01 -48.49 -18.83
CA LYS A 243 -22.85 -47.60 -19.03
C LYS A 243 -23.15 -46.41 -19.93
N GLU A 244 -23.97 -46.60 -20.96
CA GLU A 244 -24.43 -45.53 -21.85
C GLU A 244 -25.24 -44.50 -21.05
N ASP A 245 -26.20 -44.94 -20.23
CA ASP A 245 -26.97 -44.05 -19.35
C ASP A 245 -26.07 -43.29 -18.36
N LEU A 246 -25.08 -43.97 -17.78
CA LEU A 246 -24.11 -43.33 -16.88
C LEU A 246 -23.25 -42.30 -17.63
N TYR A 247 -22.78 -42.64 -18.83
CA TYR A 247 -21.99 -41.76 -19.67
C TYR A 247 -22.78 -40.50 -20.03
N LEU A 248 -24.04 -40.65 -20.47
CA LEU A 248 -24.90 -39.51 -20.81
C LEU A 248 -25.13 -38.58 -19.61
N LYS A 249 -25.34 -39.13 -18.41
CA LYS A 249 -25.45 -38.32 -17.17
C LYS A 249 -24.15 -37.55 -16.88
N ARG A 250 -23.00 -38.22 -16.96
CA ARG A 250 -21.70 -37.58 -16.72
C ARG A 250 -21.34 -36.54 -17.79
N ALA A 251 -21.71 -36.78 -19.04
CA ALA A 251 -21.53 -35.82 -20.13
C ALA A 251 -22.38 -34.56 -19.89
N ALA A 252 -23.63 -34.72 -19.44
CA ALA A 252 -24.48 -33.59 -19.06
C ALA A 252 -23.91 -32.81 -17.86
N GLU A 253 -23.45 -33.49 -16.80
CA GLU A 253 -22.78 -32.84 -15.66
C GLU A 253 -21.53 -32.05 -16.09
N LEU A 254 -20.72 -32.63 -16.98
CA LEU A 254 -19.53 -31.97 -17.52
C LEU A 254 -19.89 -30.71 -18.29
N ASP A 255 -20.95 -30.76 -19.11
CA ASP A 255 -21.40 -29.61 -19.89
C ASP A 255 -21.95 -28.49 -18.97
N GLU A 256 -22.71 -28.83 -17.94
CA GLU A 256 -23.17 -27.89 -16.92
C GLU A 256 -22.00 -27.22 -16.16
N ILE A 257 -20.97 -27.98 -15.79
CA ILE A 257 -19.80 -27.41 -15.12
C ILE A 257 -18.99 -26.53 -16.09
N THR A 258 -18.89 -26.95 -17.35
CA THR A 258 -18.14 -26.21 -18.37
C THR A 258 -18.82 -24.89 -18.71
N THR A 259 -20.14 -24.87 -18.82
CA THR A 259 -20.95 -23.66 -19.01
C THR A 259 -20.80 -22.71 -17.82
N LYS A 260 -20.97 -23.19 -16.58
CA LYS A 260 -20.73 -22.39 -15.36
C LYS A 260 -19.31 -21.82 -15.30
N ARG A 261 -18.29 -22.63 -15.65
CA ARG A 261 -16.90 -22.15 -15.71
C ARG A 261 -16.74 -21.02 -16.72
N ASN A 262 -17.35 -21.15 -17.90
CA ASN A 262 -17.28 -20.12 -18.94
C ASN A 262 -18.02 -18.84 -18.52
N GLU A 263 -19.17 -18.95 -17.87
CA GLU A 263 -19.90 -17.81 -17.28
C GLU A 263 -19.04 -17.07 -16.25
N MET A 264 -18.44 -17.80 -15.30
CA MET A 264 -17.56 -17.21 -14.29
C MET A 264 -16.31 -16.58 -14.91
N ARG A 265 -15.77 -17.17 -15.99
CA ARG A 265 -14.64 -16.60 -16.73
C ARG A 265 -15.02 -15.30 -17.42
N ASN A 266 -16.19 -15.25 -18.05
CA ASN A 266 -16.69 -14.03 -18.69
C ASN A 266 -16.91 -12.92 -17.63
N LEU A 267 -17.52 -13.27 -16.49
CA LEU A 267 -17.69 -12.34 -15.38
C LEU A 267 -16.34 -11.80 -14.87
N TYR A 268 -15.35 -12.68 -14.71
CA TYR A 268 -13.99 -12.27 -14.34
C TYR A 268 -13.39 -11.30 -15.35
N ASP A 269 -13.50 -11.59 -16.66
CA ASP A 269 -12.95 -10.73 -17.70
C ASP A 269 -13.66 -9.38 -17.79
N GLU A 270 -14.97 -9.33 -17.57
CA GLU A 270 -15.76 -8.09 -17.48
C GLU A 270 -15.34 -7.25 -16.27
N LEU A 271 -15.24 -7.87 -15.09
CA LEU A 271 -14.80 -7.19 -13.87
C LEU A 271 -13.36 -6.70 -13.99
N ARG A 272 -12.47 -7.48 -14.62
CA ARG A 272 -11.08 -7.08 -14.87
C ARG A 272 -11.04 -5.86 -15.79
N LYS A 273 -11.79 -5.88 -16.89
CA LYS A 273 -11.87 -4.73 -17.82
C LYS A 273 -12.41 -3.49 -17.11
N LYS A 274 -13.52 -3.63 -16.39
CA LYS A 274 -14.13 -2.53 -15.62
C LYS A 274 -13.15 -1.94 -14.61
N ARG A 275 -12.46 -2.79 -13.84
CA ARG A 275 -11.42 -2.38 -12.89
C ARG A 275 -10.32 -1.57 -13.57
N THR A 276 -9.80 -2.05 -14.70
CA THR A 276 -8.74 -1.35 -15.44
C THR A 276 -9.22 -0.02 -16.01
N THR A 277 -10.44 0.02 -16.60
CA THR A 277 -11.02 1.25 -17.14
C THR A 277 -11.25 2.30 -16.06
N ASP A 278 -11.86 1.90 -14.94
CA ASP A 278 -12.13 2.81 -13.81
C ASP A 278 -10.81 3.31 -13.20
N PHE A 279 -9.82 2.44 -13.06
CA PHE A 279 -8.49 2.82 -12.58
C PHE A 279 -7.80 3.82 -13.49
N LEU A 280 -7.75 3.57 -14.81
CA LEU A 280 -7.09 4.49 -15.76
C LEU A 280 -7.82 5.83 -15.86
N CYS A 281 -9.16 5.82 -15.80
CA CYS A 281 -9.95 7.05 -15.77
C CYS A 281 -9.63 7.90 -14.52
N GLY A 282 -9.61 7.26 -13.35
CA GLY A 282 -9.23 7.91 -12.10
C GLY A 282 -7.78 8.40 -12.10
N PHE A 283 -6.85 7.57 -12.54
CA PHE A 283 -5.43 7.88 -12.63
C PHE A 283 -5.18 9.10 -13.51
N ASN A 284 -5.74 9.14 -14.72
CA ASN A 284 -5.58 10.28 -15.62
C ASN A 284 -6.17 11.58 -15.03
N THR A 285 -7.29 11.48 -14.31
CA THR A 285 -7.90 12.63 -13.64
C THR A 285 -7.00 13.15 -12.52
N ILE A 286 -6.47 12.26 -11.68
CA ILE A 286 -5.56 12.59 -10.59
C ILE A 286 -4.26 13.18 -11.13
N THR A 287 -3.66 12.59 -12.16
CA THR A 287 -2.41 13.08 -12.78
C THR A 287 -2.58 14.48 -13.37
N THR A 288 -3.70 14.73 -14.07
CA THR A 288 -4.00 16.06 -14.61
C THR A 288 -4.13 17.09 -13.48
N LYS A 289 -4.88 16.76 -12.42
CA LYS A 289 -5.09 17.66 -11.29
C LYS A 289 -3.84 17.85 -10.45
N LEU A 290 -3.03 16.83 -10.27
CA LEU A 290 -1.74 16.92 -9.60
C LEU A 290 -0.84 17.95 -10.29
N LYS A 291 -0.76 17.91 -11.62
CA LYS A 291 0.04 18.88 -12.39
C LYS A 291 -0.46 20.31 -12.18
N GLU A 292 -1.77 20.53 -12.28
CA GLU A 292 -2.39 21.84 -12.02
C GLU A 292 -2.12 22.33 -10.58
N MET A 293 -2.31 21.46 -9.58
CA MET A 293 -2.12 21.81 -8.16
C MET A 293 -0.66 22.09 -7.84
N TYR A 294 0.26 21.29 -8.37
CA TYR A 294 1.68 21.51 -8.17
C TYR A 294 2.11 22.86 -8.73
N GLN A 295 1.76 23.15 -10.00
CA GLN A 295 2.05 24.42 -10.66
C GLN A 295 1.47 25.62 -9.91
N MET A 296 0.25 25.49 -9.36
CA MET A 296 -0.38 26.53 -8.56
C MET A 296 0.40 26.82 -7.27
N ILE A 297 0.85 25.78 -6.56
CA ILE A 297 1.53 25.93 -5.26
C ILE A 297 2.96 26.44 -5.43
N THR A 298 3.72 25.93 -6.39
CA THR A 298 5.13 26.31 -6.60
C THR A 298 5.31 27.52 -7.51
N LEU A 299 4.25 28.00 -8.17
CA LEU A 299 4.29 29.04 -9.21
C LEU A 299 5.30 28.70 -10.33
N GLY A 300 5.45 27.40 -10.65
CA GLY A 300 6.36 26.88 -11.68
C GLY A 300 6.92 25.49 -11.38
N GLY A 301 7.43 24.80 -12.40
CA GLY A 301 7.79 23.38 -12.30
C GLY A 301 6.63 22.46 -12.70
N ASP A 302 6.89 21.15 -12.69
CA ASP A 302 5.93 20.14 -13.12
C ASP A 302 5.96 18.93 -12.19
N ALA A 303 4.84 18.22 -12.09
CA ALA A 303 4.72 16.97 -11.34
C ALA A 303 3.93 15.97 -12.19
N GLU A 304 4.40 14.73 -12.25
CA GLU A 304 3.83 13.69 -13.10
C GLU A 304 3.86 12.33 -12.40
N LEU A 305 2.79 11.57 -12.60
CA LEU A 305 2.66 10.18 -12.15
C LEU A 305 2.75 9.28 -13.38
N GLU A 306 3.71 8.37 -13.36
CA GLU A 306 3.95 7.42 -14.44
C GLU A 306 3.71 5.99 -13.95
N LEU A 307 3.08 5.18 -14.78
CA LEU A 307 2.96 3.73 -14.53
C LEU A 307 4.27 3.07 -14.94
N VAL A 308 4.79 2.17 -14.11
CA VAL A 308 6.01 1.42 -14.46
C VAL A 308 5.72 0.49 -15.63
N ASP A 309 4.58 -0.21 -15.59
CA ASP A 309 4.05 -1.01 -16.68
C ASP A 309 2.74 -0.40 -17.21
N SER A 310 2.71 -0.10 -18.50
CA SER A 310 1.54 0.44 -19.20
C SER A 310 0.53 -0.65 -19.61
N LEU A 311 0.94 -1.92 -19.64
CA LEU A 311 0.09 -3.06 -20.00
C LEU A 311 -0.69 -3.59 -18.79
N ASP A 312 -0.04 -3.71 -17.64
CA ASP A 312 -0.70 -4.08 -16.38
C ASP A 312 -0.37 -3.09 -15.23
N PRO A 313 -1.25 -2.10 -14.97
CA PRO A 313 -1.00 -1.08 -13.96
C PRO A 313 -0.97 -1.61 -12.52
N PHE A 314 -1.31 -2.88 -12.29
CA PHE A 314 -1.42 -3.47 -10.96
C PHE A 314 -0.16 -4.24 -10.51
N THR A 315 0.83 -4.45 -11.38
CA THR A 315 1.98 -5.34 -11.11
C THR A 315 3.15 -4.61 -10.47
N GLU A 316 3.61 -3.51 -11.08
CA GLU A 316 4.90 -2.87 -10.73
C GLU A 316 4.75 -1.52 -10.01
N GLY A 317 3.52 -0.99 -9.92
CA GLY A 317 3.19 0.23 -9.18
C GLY A 317 3.32 1.52 -9.99
N ILE A 318 3.48 2.65 -9.28
CA ILE A 318 3.46 4.01 -9.83
C ILE A 318 4.73 4.75 -9.39
N ILE A 319 5.38 5.42 -10.34
CA ILE A 319 6.51 6.32 -10.08
C ILE A 319 5.99 7.75 -9.98
N PHE A 320 6.41 8.44 -8.91
CA PHE A 320 6.13 9.86 -8.73
C PHE A 320 7.38 10.70 -9.03
N SER A 321 7.33 11.37 -10.18
CA SER A 321 8.40 12.22 -10.70
C SER A 321 8.02 13.69 -10.60
N VAL A 322 8.95 14.51 -10.15
CA VAL A 322 8.72 15.94 -9.95
C VAL A 322 9.89 16.73 -10.51
N ARG A 323 9.57 17.86 -11.14
CA ARG A 323 10.49 18.85 -11.66
C ARG A 323 10.27 20.17 -10.93
N PRO A 324 11.06 20.48 -9.89
CA PRO A 324 11.02 21.78 -9.26
C PRO A 324 11.38 22.91 -10.24
N PRO A 325 10.97 24.16 -9.98
CA PRO A 325 11.28 25.29 -10.85
C PRO A 325 12.79 25.43 -11.05
N ASN A 326 13.21 25.58 -12.31
CA ASN A 326 14.61 25.67 -12.72
C ASN A 326 15.49 24.44 -12.39
N LYS A 327 14.89 23.27 -12.14
CA LYS A 327 15.62 22.00 -11.91
C LYS A 327 15.21 20.91 -12.92
N SER A 328 15.98 19.81 -12.91
CA SER A 328 15.69 18.60 -13.67
C SER A 328 14.66 17.71 -12.97
N TRP A 329 14.07 16.78 -13.72
CA TRP A 329 13.19 15.74 -13.19
C TRP A 329 13.92 14.86 -12.18
N LYS A 330 13.30 14.64 -11.03
CA LYS A 330 13.79 13.75 -9.97
C LYS A 330 12.63 12.96 -9.37
N ASN A 331 12.94 11.75 -8.94
CA ASN A 331 12.01 10.94 -8.15
C ASN A 331 11.84 11.60 -6.75
N ILE A 332 10.63 11.51 -6.18
CA ILE A 332 10.29 12.10 -4.87
C ILE A 332 11.27 11.71 -3.74
N SER A 333 11.82 10.50 -3.78
CA SER A 333 12.80 10.03 -2.79
C SER A 333 14.10 10.85 -2.76
N ASN A 334 14.43 11.51 -3.87
CA ASN A 334 15.66 12.28 -4.05
C ASN A 334 15.45 13.81 -3.98
N LEU A 335 14.27 14.25 -3.53
CA LEU A 335 13.94 15.67 -3.34
C LEU A 335 14.38 16.18 -1.96
N SER A 336 14.55 17.50 -1.83
CA SER A 336 14.74 18.13 -0.52
C SER A 336 13.49 18.01 0.35
N GLY A 337 13.63 18.12 1.68
CA GLY A 337 12.50 17.96 2.61
C GLY A 337 11.31 18.90 2.34
N GLY A 338 11.59 20.16 2.01
CA GLY A 338 10.55 21.14 1.65
C GLY A 338 9.86 20.80 0.32
N GLU A 339 10.63 20.43 -0.71
CA GLU A 339 10.08 20.00 -2.00
C GLU A 339 9.24 18.72 -1.86
N LYS A 340 9.70 17.76 -1.05
CA LYS A 340 8.97 16.51 -0.77
C LYS A 340 7.63 16.78 -0.07
N THR A 341 7.61 17.73 0.87
CA THR A 341 6.38 18.12 1.59
C THR A 341 5.38 18.76 0.63
N LEU A 342 5.86 19.65 -0.23
CA LEU A 342 5.03 20.36 -1.20
C LEU A 342 4.47 19.42 -2.29
N SER A 343 5.30 18.53 -2.84
CA SER A 343 4.86 17.51 -3.79
C SER A 343 3.83 16.55 -3.17
N SER A 344 4.03 16.13 -1.93
CA SER A 344 3.07 15.28 -1.21
C SER A 344 1.75 16.00 -0.98
N LEU A 345 1.79 17.27 -0.59
CA LEU A 345 0.59 18.08 -0.37
C LEU A 345 -0.21 18.30 -1.66
N ALA A 346 0.48 18.55 -2.78
CA ALA A 346 -0.15 18.64 -4.10
C ALA A 346 -0.89 17.35 -4.47
N LEU A 347 -0.30 16.19 -4.18
CA LEU A 347 -0.94 14.89 -4.40
C LEU A 347 -2.18 14.69 -3.51
N VAL A 348 -2.09 15.06 -2.23
CA VAL A 348 -3.24 14.99 -1.31
C VAL A 348 -4.39 15.88 -1.81
N PHE A 349 -4.11 17.08 -2.32
CA PHE A 349 -5.14 17.95 -2.89
C PHE A 349 -5.70 17.45 -4.22
N ALA A 350 -4.88 16.82 -5.07
CA ALA A 350 -5.37 16.17 -6.28
C ALA A 350 -6.32 15.00 -5.95
N LEU A 351 -6.00 14.21 -4.92
CA LEU A 351 -6.86 13.15 -4.41
C LEU A 351 -8.16 13.70 -3.82
N HIS A 352 -8.10 14.81 -3.07
CA HIS A 352 -9.28 15.50 -2.56
C HIS A 352 -10.21 15.97 -3.69
N TYR A 353 -9.64 16.48 -4.78
CA TYR A 353 -10.43 16.88 -5.95
C TYR A 353 -11.14 15.67 -6.59
N TYR A 354 -10.44 14.55 -6.73
CA TYR A 354 -11.03 13.34 -7.32
C TYR A 354 -12.12 12.73 -6.44
N LYS A 355 -11.89 12.68 -5.12
CA LYS A 355 -12.85 12.17 -4.14
C LYS A 355 -12.88 13.07 -2.91
N PRO A 356 -13.83 14.02 -2.83
CA PRO A 356 -13.89 14.94 -1.71
C PRO A 356 -14.32 14.22 -0.43
N THR A 357 -13.48 14.28 0.60
CA THR A 357 -13.80 13.82 1.95
C THR A 357 -14.35 14.99 2.78
N PRO A 358 -15.35 14.78 3.66
CA PRO A 358 -15.93 15.87 4.44
C PRO A 358 -15.00 16.45 5.53
N LEU A 359 -13.99 15.71 5.98
CA LEU A 359 -13.09 16.11 7.06
C LEU A 359 -11.62 15.82 6.70
N TYR A 360 -10.75 16.80 6.90
CA TYR A 360 -9.30 16.68 6.81
C TYR A 360 -8.65 17.18 8.10
N VAL A 361 -7.69 16.42 8.61
CA VAL A 361 -6.85 16.79 9.75
C VAL A 361 -5.40 16.80 9.29
N MET A 362 -4.72 17.93 9.46
CA MET A 362 -3.34 18.14 9.04
C MET A 362 -2.52 18.64 10.23
N ASP A 363 -1.43 17.95 10.55
CA ASP A 363 -0.57 18.25 11.69
C ASP A 363 0.82 18.69 11.21
N GLU A 364 1.24 19.88 11.62
CA GLU A 364 2.55 20.50 11.35
C GLU A 364 3.05 20.42 9.89
N ILE A 365 2.13 20.46 8.93
CA ILE A 365 2.44 20.35 7.48
C ILE A 365 3.31 21.49 6.94
N ASP A 366 3.42 22.58 7.69
CA ASP A 366 4.11 23.82 7.35
C ASP A 366 5.50 23.95 7.97
N ALA A 367 5.96 22.95 8.74
CA ALA A 367 7.28 22.95 9.37
C ALA A 367 8.42 23.09 8.34
N ALA A 368 8.29 22.42 7.18
CA ALA A 368 9.29 22.37 6.11
C ALA A 368 8.99 23.31 4.93
N LEU A 369 7.94 24.15 5.03
CA LEU A 369 7.53 25.07 3.96
C LEU A 369 8.05 26.49 4.22
N ASP A 370 8.29 27.22 3.13
CA ASP A 370 8.68 28.63 3.16
C ASP A 370 7.46 29.55 3.25
N PHE A 371 7.63 30.78 3.77
CA PHE A 371 6.53 31.71 4.06
C PHE A 371 5.63 31.98 2.85
N LYS A 372 6.22 32.09 1.66
CA LYS A 372 5.50 32.35 0.40
C LYS A 372 4.60 31.17 0.03
N ASN A 373 5.10 29.96 0.13
CA ASN A 373 4.36 28.75 -0.22
C ASN A 373 3.26 28.47 0.80
N ILE A 374 3.52 28.76 2.08
CA ILE A 374 2.52 28.64 3.16
C ILE A 374 1.30 29.51 2.87
N SER A 375 1.48 30.78 2.50
CA SER A 375 0.36 31.68 2.19
C SER A 375 -0.47 31.21 0.99
N ILE A 376 0.17 30.66 -0.05
CA ILE A 376 -0.54 30.11 -1.22
C ILE A 376 -1.38 28.89 -0.81
N VAL A 377 -0.80 27.98 -0.02
CA VAL A 377 -1.49 26.81 0.50
C VAL A 377 -2.65 27.20 1.41
N ALA A 378 -2.45 28.16 2.32
CA ALA A 378 -3.49 28.65 3.22
C ALA A 378 -4.69 29.23 2.45
N ASN A 379 -4.43 30.03 1.43
CA ASN A 379 -5.47 30.58 0.55
C ASN A 379 -6.19 29.47 -0.24
N TYR A 380 -5.45 28.50 -0.75
CA TYR A 380 -6.03 27.35 -1.45
C TYR A 380 -6.96 26.55 -0.53
N ILE A 381 -6.52 26.26 0.69
CA ILE A 381 -7.35 25.56 1.67
C ILE A 381 -8.59 26.40 1.98
N LYS A 382 -8.46 27.72 2.21
CA LYS A 382 -9.59 28.63 2.47
C LYS A 382 -10.60 28.67 1.33
N GLU A 383 -10.16 28.54 0.08
CA GLU A 383 -11.07 28.48 -1.06
C GLU A 383 -11.79 27.12 -1.14
N ARG A 384 -11.08 26.03 -0.81
CA ARG A 384 -11.60 24.66 -0.82
C ARG A 384 -12.41 24.27 0.41
N THR A 385 -12.24 24.95 1.54
CA THR A 385 -13.00 24.71 2.78
C THR A 385 -14.49 24.97 2.65
N LYS A 386 -14.96 25.59 1.54
CA LYS A 386 -16.38 25.78 1.27
C LYS A 386 -17.17 24.46 1.26
N ASN A 387 -16.54 23.36 0.86
CA ASN A 387 -17.20 22.06 0.69
C ASN A 387 -16.67 20.97 1.65
N ALA A 388 -15.66 21.27 2.48
CA ALA A 388 -15.04 20.31 3.40
C ALA A 388 -14.45 21.00 4.64
N GLN A 389 -14.48 20.33 5.79
CA GLN A 389 -13.92 20.84 7.03
C GLN A 389 -12.42 20.51 7.12
N PHE A 390 -11.58 21.53 7.28
CA PHE A 390 -10.15 21.37 7.50
C PHE A 390 -9.79 21.77 8.95
N ILE A 391 -9.14 20.85 9.66
CA ILE A 391 -8.54 21.07 10.97
C ILE A 391 -7.03 21.06 10.77
N ILE A 392 -6.38 22.21 10.99
CA ILE A 392 -4.95 22.38 10.77
C ILE A 392 -4.30 22.72 12.11
N ILE A 393 -3.29 21.96 12.48
CA ILE A 393 -2.41 22.23 13.61
C ILE A 393 -1.13 22.81 13.04
N SER A 394 -0.80 24.04 13.42
CA SER A 394 0.33 24.79 12.88
C SER A 394 0.84 25.80 13.91
N LEU A 395 2.15 26.07 13.85
CA LEU A 395 2.82 27.10 14.64
C LEU A 395 3.15 28.37 13.82
N ARG A 396 2.87 28.38 12.51
CA ARG A 396 3.18 29.51 11.63
C ARG A 396 1.99 30.44 11.49
N TYR A 397 2.21 31.74 11.71
CA TYR A 397 1.15 32.73 11.68
C TYR A 397 0.41 32.82 10.33
N ASN A 398 1.11 32.70 9.21
CA ASN A 398 0.51 32.73 7.87
C ASN A 398 -0.57 31.66 7.64
N MET A 399 -0.49 30.50 8.30
CA MET A 399 -1.49 29.43 8.15
C MET A 399 -2.78 29.77 8.90
N PHE A 400 -2.66 30.19 10.15
CA PHE A 400 -3.81 30.43 11.01
C PHE A 400 -4.38 31.85 10.86
N GLU A 401 -3.70 32.77 10.19
CA GLU A 401 -4.27 34.06 9.76
C GLU A 401 -5.48 33.86 8.85
N ALA A 402 -5.44 32.86 7.96
CA ALA A 402 -6.50 32.57 7.01
C ALA A 402 -7.68 31.77 7.61
N CYS A 403 -7.60 31.35 8.88
CA CYS A 403 -8.61 30.50 9.50
C CYS A 403 -9.86 31.27 9.94
N ASN A 404 -10.99 30.58 10.05
CA ASN A 404 -12.22 31.17 10.60
C ASN A 404 -12.25 31.13 12.14
N ARG A 405 -11.63 30.11 12.74
CA ARG A 405 -11.75 29.83 14.17
C ARG A 405 -10.44 29.22 14.67
N LEU A 406 -9.89 29.81 15.72
CA LEU A 406 -8.64 29.44 16.36
C LEU A 406 -8.91 28.57 17.59
N VAL A 407 -8.14 27.50 17.76
CA VAL A 407 -8.15 26.69 18.98
C VAL A 407 -6.76 26.77 19.60
N GLY A 408 -6.64 27.53 20.69
CA GLY A 408 -5.43 27.64 21.48
C GLY A 408 -5.36 26.53 22.51
N ILE A 409 -4.24 25.81 22.56
CA ILE A 409 -3.98 24.76 23.56
C ILE A 409 -2.95 25.30 24.55
N TYR A 410 -3.24 25.19 25.84
CA TYR A 410 -2.33 25.61 26.91
C TYR A 410 -2.32 24.60 28.06
N LYS A 411 -1.21 24.53 28.80
CA LYS A 411 -1.00 23.57 29.88
C LYS A 411 -0.88 24.31 31.21
N THR A 412 -1.69 23.93 32.20
CA THR A 412 -1.66 24.50 33.56
C THR A 412 -1.68 23.35 34.57
N GLN A 413 -0.71 23.30 35.50
CA GLN A 413 -0.62 22.23 36.51
C GLN A 413 -0.70 20.82 35.90
N ASP A 414 0.11 20.56 34.88
CA ASP A 414 0.11 19.32 34.09
C ASP A 414 -1.22 18.91 33.42
N CYS A 415 -2.24 19.76 33.46
CA CYS A 415 -3.50 19.55 32.76
C CYS A 415 -3.54 20.37 31.46
N THR A 416 -3.76 19.69 30.33
CA THR A 416 -3.96 20.34 29.02
C THR A 416 -5.39 20.88 28.93
N LYS A 417 -5.53 22.16 28.61
CA LYS A 417 -6.80 22.86 28.41
C LYS A 417 -6.81 23.50 27.02
N SER A 418 -8.00 23.71 26.47
CA SER A 418 -8.18 24.39 25.19
C SER A 418 -9.09 25.61 25.35
N LEU A 419 -8.83 26.62 24.55
CA LEU A 419 -9.65 27.82 24.40
C LEU A 419 -9.94 27.99 22.92
N THR A 420 -11.17 28.31 22.57
CA THR A 420 -11.56 28.57 21.18
C THR A 420 -11.91 30.04 21.02
N VAL A 421 -11.34 30.67 19.99
CA VAL A 421 -11.53 32.09 19.66
C VAL A 421 -11.96 32.20 18.20
N GLU A 422 -12.89 33.08 17.88
CA GLU A 422 -13.28 33.37 16.50
C GLU A 422 -12.31 34.38 15.89
N ASN A 423 -11.87 34.10 14.66
CA ASN A 423 -10.92 34.96 13.95
C ASN A 423 -11.69 35.85 12.98
N THR A 424 -12.33 36.89 13.52
CA THR A 424 -13.03 37.91 12.73
C THR A 424 -12.02 38.96 12.28
N VAL A 425 -11.88 39.14 10.96
CA VAL A 425 -11.15 40.29 10.40
C VAL A 425 -11.92 41.55 10.81
N PRO A 426 -11.29 42.55 11.44
CA PRO A 426 -11.97 43.81 11.72
C PRO A 426 -12.45 44.41 10.40
N GLU A 427 -13.75 44.68 10.29
CA GLU A 427 -14.32 45.33 9.12
C GLU A 427 -13.69 46.73 8.97
N ASP A 428 -13.21 47.04 7.76
CA ASP A 428 -12.69 48.36 7.36
C ASP A 428 -13.81 49.43 7.30
N GLU A 429 -14.70 49.51 8.29
CA GLU A 429 -15.68 50.60 8.39
C GLU A 429 -15.06 51.92 8.89
N ALA A 430 -13.76 51.93 9.22
CA ALA A 430 -13.09 53.11 9.78
C ALA A 430 -12.39 54.01 8.75
N PHE A 431 -12.25 53.62 7.48
CA PHE A 431 -11.52 54.42 6.48
C PHE A 431 -12.39 55.30 5.57
N ASP A 432 -13.69 55.01 5.40
CA ASP A 432 -14.58 55.86 4.58
C ASP A 432 -15.05 57.13 5.32
N ASN A 433 -14.98 57.17 6.66
CA ASN A 433 -15.38 58.34 7.44
C ASN A 433 -14.28 59.42 7.61
N LEU A 434 -13.09 59.22 7.03
CA LEU A 434 -11.97 60.15 7.13
C LEU A 434 -11.64 60.92 5.83
N VAL A 435 -12.39 60.65 4.75
CA VAL A 435 -12.33 61.42 3.49
C VAL A 435 -13.54 62.35 3.33
N ALA A 436 -14.48 62.33 4.28
CA ALA A 436 -15.69 63.17 4.30
C ALA A 436 -15.73 64.17 5.48
N CYS A 437 -14.57 64.65 5.96
CA CYS A 437 -14.46 65.85 6.79
C CYS A 437 -13.54 66.88 6.14
#